data_AF-A0A0G4AQI6-F1
#
_entry.id   AF-A0A0G4AQI6-F1
#
_cell.length_a   1.000
_cell.length_b   1.000
_cell.length_c   1.000
_cell.angle_alpha   90.00
_cell.angle_beta   90.00
_cell.angle_gamma   90.00
#
_symmetry.space_group_name_H-M   'P 1'
#
loop_
_entity.id
_entity.type
_entity.pdbx_description
1 polymer ?
#
loop_
_entity_poly.entity_id
_entity_poly.type
_entity_poly.pdbx_seq_one_letter_code
_entity_poly.pdbx_strand_id
1 'polypeptide(L)' 'MKSIGSNFEAIQKKNPQWGAYVCFREVIRGRGYTDRSVREAFNRYIDKRDYSENEKKKIIDELQDVAKGLEDSQNRG' A
#
# COMPACT_ATOMS: atom_id res chain seq x y z
N MET A 1 16.67 5.61 -6.55
CA MET A 1 15.34 5.37 -5.94
C MET A 1 15.10 3.87 -5.95
N LYS A 2 14.88 3.21 -4.80
CA LYS A 2 14.49 1.79 -4.80
C LYS A 2 13.00 1.70 -5.12
N SER A 3 12.61 0.78 -6.01
CA SER A 3 11.22 0.55 -6.39
C SER A 3 10.36 0.18 -5.17
N ILE A 4 9.05 0.45 -5.24
CA ILE A 4 8.08 0.03 -4.20
C ILE A 4 8.26 -1.46 -3.87
N GLY A 5 8.48 -2.29 -4.88
CA GLY A 5 8.74 -3.72 -4.73
C GLY A 5 9.91 -4.09 -3.81
N SER A 6 11.09 -3.51 -4.04
CA SER A 6 12.27 -3.84 -3.23
C SER A 6 12.10 -3.42 -1.77
N ASN A 7 11.36 -2.34 -1.51
CA ASN A 7 11.02 -1.93 -0.14
C ASN A 7 9.97 -2.85 0.47
N PHE A 8 8.98 -3.27 -0.32
CA PHE A 8 7.93 -4.19 0.10
C PHE A 8 8.50 -5.53 0.53
N GLU A 9 9.32 -6.15 -0.30
CA GLU A 9 9.98 -7.41 0.03
C GLU A 9 10.87 -7.28 1.27
N ALA A 10 11.56 -6.15 1.43
CA ALA A 10 12.38 -5.90 2.62
C ALA A 10 11.54 -5.76 3.90
N ILE A 11 10.40 -5.06 3.84
CA ILE A 11 9.49 -4.90 4.98
C ILE A 11 8.81 -6.23 5.32
N GLN A 12 8.38 -6.99 4.32
CA GLN A 12 7.76 -8.30 4.52
C GLN A 12 8.73 -9.31 5.13
N LYS A 13 9.99 -9.34 4.66
CA LYS A 13 11.05 -10.17 5.25
C LYS A 13 11.36 -9.79 6.70
N LYS A 14 11.29 -8.50 7.04
CA LYS A 14 11.49 -8.02 8.41
C LYS A 14 10.29 -8.28 9.32
N ASN A 15 9.09 -8.32 8.75
CA ASN A 15 7.83 -8.46 9.47
C ASN A 15 7.01 -9.61 8.86
N PRO A 16 7.44 -10.87 9.01
CA PRO A 16 6.75 -12.02 8.38
C PRO A 16 5.33 -12.23 8.92
N GLN A 17 5.03 -11.70 10.10
CA GLN A 17 3.71 -11.74 10.74
C GLN A 17 2.74 -10.66 10.21
N TRP A 18 3.20 -9.73 9.38
CA TRP A 18 2.34 -8.70 8.80
C TRP A 18 1.72 -9.18 7.49
N GLY A 19 0.43 -8.84 7.31
CA GLY A 19 -0.24 -9.04 6.03
C GLY A 19 0.40 -8.19 4.92
N ALA A 20 0.24 -8.63 3.67
CA ALA A 20 0.75 -7.92 2.50
C ALA A 20 0.22 -6.47 2.43
N TYR A 21 -1.06 -6.24 2.76
CA TYR A 21 -1.62 -4.90 2.81
C TYR A 21 -0.89 -3.98 3.81
N VAL A 22 -0.65 -4.45 5.03
CA VAL A 22 0.04 -3.68 6.09
C VAL A 22 1.47 -3.35 5.66
N CYS A 23 2.19 -4.35 5.13
CA CYS A 23 3.54 -4.13 4.58
C CYS A 23 3.53 -3.08 3.46
N PHE A 24 2.56 -3.15 2.55
CA PHE A 24 2.45 -2.24 1.42
C PHE A 24 2.13 -0.80 1.86
N ARG A 25 1.19 -0.65 2.80
CA ARG A 25 0.84 0.65 3.41
C ARG A 25 2.07 1.32 4.01
N GLU A 26 2.87 0.58 4.77
CA GLU A 26 4.09 1.12 5.39
C GLU A 26 5.17 1.52 4.37
N VAL A 27 5.27 0.81 3.24
CA VAL A 27 6.21 1.15 2.17
C VAL A 27 5.89 2.50 1.56
N ILE A 28 4.61 2.77 1.32
CA ILE A 28 4.17 3.95 0.55
C ILE A 28 3.95 5.17 1.43
N ARG A 29 3.72 4.98 2.74
CA ARG A 29 3.38 6.02 3.71
C ARG A 29 4.30 7.23 3.64
N GLY A 30 3.72 8.38 3.34
CA GLY A 30 4.42 9.67 3.30
C GLY A 30 5.55 9.76 2.27
N ARG A 31 5.61 8.86 1.28
CA ARG A 31 6.67 8.83 0.27
C ARG A 31 6.30 9.50 -1.06
N GLY A 32 5.08 10.03 -1.18
CA GLY A 32 4.64 10.78 -2.35
C GLY A 32 4.56 9.98 -3.65
N TYR A 33 4.34 8.65 -3.56
CA TYR A 33 4.21 7.83 -4.77
C TYR A 33 2.97 8.23 -5.58
N THR A 34 3.11 8.22 -6.91
CA THR A 34 2.01 8.51 -7.84
C THR A 34 0.93 7.42 -7.83
N ASP A 35 -0.30 7.76 -8.27
CA ASP A 35 -1.40 6.79 -8.48
C ASP A 35 -0.93 5.57 -9.24
N ARG A 36 -0.29 5.83 -10.38
CA ARG A 36 0.17 4.80 -11.28
C ARG A 36 1.12 3.84 -10.58
N SER A 37 2.11 4.37 -9.84
CA SER A 37 3.08 3.55 -9.12
C SER A 37 2.42 2.69 -8.02
N VAL A 38 1.49 3.29 -7.25
CA VAL A 38 0.75 2.59 -6.19
C VAL A 38 -0.12 1.49 -6.79
N ARG A 39 -0.88 1.77 -7.85
CA ARG A 39 -1.74 0.81 -8.54
C ARG A 39 -0.95 -0.32 -9.20
N GLU A 40 0.16 -0.02 -9.88
CA GLU A 40 1.01 -1.04 -10.49
C GLU A 40 1.61 -1.97 -9.44
N ALA A 41 2.06 -1.42 -8.31
CA ALA A 41 2.65 -2.21 -7.24
C ALA A 41 1.58 -2.99 -6.44
N PHE A 42 0.43 -2.39 -6.14
CA PHE A 42 -0.71 -3.08 -5.50
C PHE A 42 -1.11 -4.30 -6.33
N ASN A 43 -1.30 -4.13 -7.64
CA ASN A 43 -1.66 -5.22 -8.55
C ASN A 43 -0.58 -6.31 -8.69
N ARG A 44 0.67 -6.01 -8.34
CA ARG A 44 1.80 -6.94 -8.43
C ARG A 44 2.03 -7.70 -7.13
N TYR A 45 1.85 -7.04 -5.98
CA TYR A 45 2.27 -7.56 -4.68
C TYR A 45 1.10 -7.94 -3.76
N ILE A 46 -0.10 -7.39 -3.99
CA ILE A 46 -1.32 -7.77 -3.27
C ILE A 46 -2.10 -8.74 -4.16
N ASP A 47 -2.43 -9.91 -3.63
CA ASP A 47 -3.21 -10.89 -4.37
C ASP A 47 -4.58 -10.29 -4.71
N LYS A 48 -4.92 -10.33 -6.01
CA LYS A 48 -6.14 -9.74 -6.54
C LYS A 48 -7.38 -10.58 -6.22
N ARG A 49 -7.22 -11.83 -5.80
CA ARG A 49 -8.32 -12.77 -5.58
C ARG A 49 -9.11 -12.45 -4.31
N ASP A 50 -8.49 -11.79 -3.35
CA ASP A 50 -9.11 -11.40 -2.08
C ASP A 50 -10.02 -10.16 -2.17
N TYR A 51 -10.04 -9.45 -3.30
CA TYR A 51 -10.76 -8.17 -3.42
C TYR A 51 -11.62 -8.08 -4.68
N SER A 52 -12.88 -7.70 -4.52
CA SER A 52 -13.76 -7.35 -5.64
C SER A 52 -13.27 -6.09 -6.36
N GLU A 53 -13.65 -5.86 -7.62
CA GLU A 53 -13.21 -4.67 -8.38
C GLU A 53 -13.59 -3.35 -7.72
N ASN A 54 -14.78 -3.27 -7.13
CA ASN A 54 -15.24 -2.10 -6.38
C ASN A 54 -14.42 -1.87 -5.09
N GLU A 55 -14.04 -2.93 -4.39
CA GLU A 55 -13.22 -2.85 -3.18
C GLU A 55 -11.79 -2.40 -3.53
N LYS A 56 -11.21 -2.96 -4.59
CA LYS A 56 -9.89 -2.55 -5.09
C LYS A 56 -9.82 -1.05 -5.35
N LYS A 57 -10.86 -0.46 -5.94
CA LYS A 57 -10.88 0.98 -6.24
C LYS A 57 -10.79 1.79 -4.95
N LYS A 58 -11.60 1.47 -3.93
CA LYS A 58 -11.56 2.16 -2.63
C LYS A 58 -10.21 1.99 -1.94
N ILE A 59 -9.69 0.77 -1.91
CA ILE A 59 -8.41 0.47 -1.27
C ILE A 59 -7.26 1.24 -1.93
N ILE A 60 -7.24 1.32 -3.26
CA ILE A 60 -6.20 2.08 -3.98
C ILE A 60 -6.30 3.58 -3.65
N ASP A 61 -7.51 4.13 -3.60
CA ASP A 61 -7.78 5.52 -3.23
C ASP A 61 -7.22 5.84 -1.83
N GLU A 62 -7.56 5.01 -0.84
CA GLU A 62 -7.04 5.12 0.53
C GLU A 62 -5.51 5.03 0.58
N LEU A 63 -4.92 4.10 -0.19
CA LEU A 63 -3.47 3.95 -0.30
C LEU A 63 -2.81 5.17 -0.95
N GLN A 64 -3.50 5.88 -1.84
CA GLN A 64 -3.01 7.13 -2.39
C GLN A 64 -2.92 8.23 -1.35
N ASP A 65 -3.93 8.36 -0.49
CA ASP A 65 -3.92 9.36 0.58
C ASP A 65 -2.81 9.07 1.58
N VAL A 66 -2.63 7.80 1.96
CA VAL A 66 -1.49 7.34 2.76
C VAL A 66 -0.16 7.68 2.08
N ALA A 67 -0.05 7.47 0.77
CA ALA A 67 1.17 7.77 0.03
C ALA A 67 1.49 9.28 0.02
N LYS A 68 0.46 10.12 -0.10
CA LYS A 68 0.57 11.58 -0.04
C LYS A 68 0.79 12.09 1.39
N GLY A 69 0.68 11.24 2.40
CA GLY A 69 0.71 11.65 3.80
C GLY A 69 -0.55 12.41 4.23
N LEU A 70 -1.62 12.32 3.44
CA LEU A 70 -2.95 12.85 3.73
C LEU A 70 -3.74 11.87 4.61
N GLU A 71 -3.04 11.07 5.41
CA GLU A 71 -3.65 10.20 6.40
C GLU A 71 -4.26 11.12 7.46
N ASP A 72 -5.48 11.59 7.16
CA ASP A 72 -6.28 12.45 8.02
C ASP A 72 -6.38 11.79 9.39
N SER A 73 -6.31 12.62 10.40
CA SER A 73 -6.26 12.24 11.81
C SER A 73 -7.60 11.65 12.28
N GLN A 74 -8.08 10.58 11.65
CA GLN A 74 -9.23 9.82 12.11
C GLN A 74 -8.78 8.68 13.04
N ASN A 75 -8.55 9.08 14.29
CA ASN A 75 -9.20 8.48 15.47
C ASN A 75 -9.39 6.95 15.40
N ARG A 76 -8.50 6.10 15.95
CA ARG A 76 -8.49 5.74 17.39
C ARG A 76 -9.70 6.28 18.18
N GLY A 77 -10.90 5.78 17.86
CA GLY A 77 -12.08 5.83 18.73
C GLY A 77 -12.46 4.43 19.12
#